data_AF-B4N6N7-F1
#
_entry.id   AF-B4N6N7-F1
#
_cell.length_a   1.000
_cell.length_b   1.000
_cell.length_c   1.000
_cell.angle_alpha   90.00
_cell.angle_beta   90.00
_cell.angle_gamma   90.00
#
_symmetry.space_group_name_H-M   'P 1'
#
loop_
_entity.id
_entity.type
_entity.pdbx_description
1 polymer ?
#
loop_
_entity_poly.entity_id
_entity_poly.type
_entity_poly.pdbx_seq_one_letter_code
_entity_poly.pdbx_strand_id
1 'polypeptide(L)'
;MSSLQRTILKGKLPPTIPSGRIGRADSFKKSRIRDYKPGMWNEFFADKEDVKVDEQRTFRVYRTKKPEKSGPVLLLLHGGGYSALTWAHFCSEVTRMIHCQCLCIDLRGHGDSKVDDEDDLSADTLAKDIGDLLTKLYPEDMPQIYVVGHSMGGAIAVHFAHMALVPNLIGITVIDVVEGTAMEALASMQSFLRSRPKYFQSIPNAIEWCIRSGQVRNVDSAKVSMPGQIINCTTNQLATNDLPLPDDVLEEAHHTSMFPNPFSISEDEETGQTGDDTDASGEGAAAAAGSADFKKPITTKAMTDAAKNYTWRIDLSKSEKYWVGWFSGLSEKFLNLRLPKQLLLASIDGLDRTLTVGQMQGRFQMQVLARCGHAVHEDRPHEVAEVISGYLIRNRFAEAAGEFRCHMPSC
;
A
#
# COMPACT_ATOMS: atom_id res chain seq x y z
N MET A 1 -52.61 -15.44 -42.18
CA MET A 1 -53.55 -15.63 -41.06
C MET A 1 -53.95 -14.29 -40.47
N SER A 2 -55.21 -14.22 -40.02
CA SER A 2 -56.04 -13.03 -39.73
C SER A 2 -55.58 -12.20 -38.52
N SER A 3 -55.98 -10.92 -38.51
CA SER A 3 -55.87 -9.93 -37.43
C SER A 3 -56.41 -10.37 -36.05
N LEU A 4 -57.04 -11.55 -35.98
CA LEU A 4 -57.57 -12.16 -34.75
C LEU A 4 -56.53 -12.85 -33.85
N GLN A 5 -55.32 -13.19 -34.35
CA GLN A 5 -54.28 -13.80 -33.49
C GLN A 5 -53.46 -12.80 -32.67
N ARG A 6 -53.54 -11.50 -32.98
CA ARG A 6 -52.75 -10.44 -32.30
C ARG A 6 -53.44 -9.86 -31.05
N THR A 7 -54.72 -10.20 -30.83
CA THR A 7 -55.55 -9.61 -29.76
C THR A 7 -55.48 -10.37 -28.43
N ILE A 8 -54.98 -11.61 -28.39
CA ILE A 8 -55.04 -12.46 -27.19
C ILE A 8 -53.86 -12.26 -26.20
N LEU A 9 -52.78 -11.55 -26.57
CA LEU A 9 -51.60 -11.40 -25.70
C LEU A 9 -51.43 -10.04 -25.00
N LYS A 10 -52.35 -9.08 -25.17
CA LYS A 10 -52.25 -7.74 -24.52
C LYS A 10 -52.95 -7.64 -23.14
N GLY A 11 -53.19 -8.78 -22.48
CA GLY A 11 -54.14 -8.85 -21.36
C GLY A 11 -53.58 -8.97 -19.93
N LYS A 12 -52.26 -8.94 -19.65
CA LYS A 12 -51.74 -9.06 -18.26
C LYS A 12 -50.37 -8.39 -18.02
N LEU A 13 -50.31 -7.06 -17.93
CA LEU A 13 -49.23 -6.37 -17.23
C LEU A 13 -49.81 -5.34 -16.23
N PRO A 14 -49.26 -5.23 -15.00
CA PRO A 14 -49.76 -4.33 -13.94
C PRO A 14 -49.56 -2.84 -14.27
N PRO A 15 -50.32 -1.92 -13.62
CA PRO A 15 -50.47 -0.54 -14.07
C PRO A 15 -49.24 0.33 -13.79
N THR A 16 -48.88 1.17 -14.76
CA THR A 16 -47.91 2.25 -14.65
C THR A 16 -48.49 3.43 -13.87
N ILE A 17 -47.79 3.92 -12.85
CA ILE A 17 -48.19 5.09 -12.06
C ILE A 17 -47.88 6.37 -12.86
N PRO A 18 -48.77 7.39 -12.88
CA PRO A 18 -48.63 8.56 -13.75
C PRO A 18 -47.54 9.54 -13.31
N SER A 19 -46.93 10.18 -14.30
CA SER A 19 -45.97 11.27 -14.19
C SER A 19 -46.55 12.50 -13.47
N GLY A 20 -46.16 12.70 -12.21
CA GLY A 20 -46.35 13.94 -11.46
C GLY A 20 -45.07 14.76 -11.43
N ARG A 21 -45.13 16.00 -11.95
CA ARG A 21 -44.09 17.02 -11.74
C ARG A 21 -43.95 17.29 -10.24
N ILE A 22 -42.84 16.87 -9.64
CA ILE A 22 -42.39 17.33 -8.32
C ILE A 22 -41.09 18.11 -8.55
N GLY A 23 -41.04 19.32 -7.97
CA GLY A 23 -40.05 20.34 -8.26
C GLY A 23 -38.61 19.86 -8.11
N ARG A 24 -37.72 20.45 -8.92
CA ARG A 24 -36.28 20.45 -8.69
C ARG A 24 -36.03 21.01 -7.28
N ALA A 25 -35.84 20.13 -6.32
CA ALA A 25 -35.21 20.46 -5.06
C ALA A 25 -33.71 20.23 -5.20
N ASP A 26 -32.94 21.22 -4.78
CA ASP A 26 -31.48 21.33 -4.75
C ASP A 26 -30.77 20.27 -3.86
N SER A 27 -31.13 18.98 -3.97
CA SER A 27 -30.65 17.93 -3.06
C SER A 27 -29.66 16.93 -3.66
N PHE A 28 -29.21 17.10 -4.92
CA PHE A 28 -28.25 16.20 -5.59
C PHE A 28 -26.82 16.77 -5.73
N LYS A 29 -26.48 17.86 -5.01
CA LYS A 29 -25.13 18.46 -5.00
C LYS A 29 -24.35 18.31 -3.70
N LYS A 30 -24.77 17.43 -2.79
CA LYS A 30 -23.83 16.87 -1.80
C LYS A 30 -23.17 15.65 -2.42
N SER A 31 -22.18 15.89 -3.29
CA SER A 31 -21.07 14.94 -3.44
C SER A 31 -20.73 14.46 -2.03
N ARG A 32 -20.68 13.14 -1.80
CA ARG A 32 -20.30 12.59 -0.49
C ARG A 32 -18.92 13.14 -0.16
N ILE A 33 -18.87 14.20 0.65
CA ILE A 33 -17.63 14.77 1.15
C ILE A 33 -16.96 13.63 1.91
N ARG A 34 -15.90 13.05 1.33
CA ARG A 34 -15.13 12.00 1.99
C ARG A 34 -14.45 12.65 3.19
N ASP A 35 -14.59 12.02 4.34
CA ASP A 35 -13.91 12.44 5.56
C ASP A 35 -12.42 12.07 5.45
N TYR A 36 -11.55 13.06 5.60
CA TYR A 36 -10.09 12.92 5.58
C TYR A 36 -9.46 13.20 6.95
N LYS A 37 -10.25 13.13 8.04
CA LYS A 37 -9.74 13.22 9.40
C LYS A 37 -8.69 12.11 9.65
N PRO A 38 -7.49 12.46 10.15
CA PRO A 38 -6.45 11.48 10.42
C PRO A 38 -6.88 10.49 11.52
N GLY A 39 -6.52 9.23 11.33
CA GLY A 39 -6.71 8.16 12.31
C GLY A 39 -5.50 8.03 13.24
N MET A 40 -5.70 7.40 14.40
CA MET A 40 -4.63 7.22 15.39
C MET A 40 -4.01 5.83 15.30
N TRP A 41 -2.69 5.75 15.43
CA TRP A 41 -1.95 4.47 15.38
C TRP A 41 -2.39 3.49 16.49
N ASN A 42 -2.81 4.00 17.64
CA ASN A 42 -3.20 3.21 18.82
C ASN A 42 -4.53 2.45 18.65
N GLU A 43 -5.26 2.70 17.57
CA GLU A 43 -6.41 1.89 17.17
C GLU A 43 -5.98 0.51 16.64
N PHE A 44 -4.76 0.43 16.08
CA PHE A 44 -4.23 -0.76 15.38
C PHE A 44 -3.11 -1.45 16.16
N PHE A 45 -2.31 -0.69 16.92
CA PHE A 45 -1.17 -1.21 17.66
C PHE A 45 -1.38 -1.04 19.17
N ALA A 46 -0.90 -2.03 19.92
CA ALA A 46 -0.94 -2.02 21.38
C ALA A 46 0.18 -1.18 21.99
N ASP A 47 1.31 -1.10 21.29
CA ASP A 47 2.54 -0.48 21.77
C ASP A 47 3.28 0.21 20.62
N LYS A 48 3.99 1.28 20.97
CA LYS A 48 4.88 2.07 20.13
C LYS A 48 6.13 2.42 20.95
N GLU A 49 7.28 1.94 20.50
CA GLU A 49 8.55 2.06 21.24
C GLU A 49 9.65 2.65 20.34
N ASP A 50 10.52 3.47 20.93
CA ASP A 50 11.78 3.90 20.31
C ASP A 50 12.92 3.03 20.84
N VAL A 51 13.36 2.08 20.02
CA VAL A 51 14.35 1.07 20.41
C VAL A 51 15.74 1.60 20.09
N LYS A 52 16.48 1.96 21.14
CA LYS A 52 17.89 2.37 21.02
C LYS A 52 18.77 1.14 20.80
N VAL A 53 19.24 0.93 19.57
CA VAL A 53 20.13 -0.18 19.20
C VAL A 53 21.54 0.10 19.68
N ASP A 54 22.04 1.32 19.44
CA ASP A 54 23.33 1.82 19.92
C ASP A 54 23.26 3.34 20.16
N GLU A 55 24.41 4.00 20.35
CA GLU A 55 24.45 5.45 20.60
C GLU A 55 23.95 6.30 19.43
N GLN A 56 24.05 5.78 18.21
CA GLN A 56 23.81 6.51 16.96
C GLN A 56 22.49 6.13 16.29
N ARG A 57 21.90 4.98 16.63
CA ARG A 57 20.72 4.41 15.96
C ARG A 57 19.60 4.10 16.94
N THR A 58 18.46 4.73 16.70
CA THR A 58 17.18 4.46 17.38
C THR A 58 16.11 4.19 16.35
N PHE A 59 15.44 3.04 16.43
CA PHE A 59 14.39 2.66 15.50
C PHE A 59 13.03 2.68 16.16
N ARG A 60 12.06 3.30 15.48
CA ARG A 60 10.66 3.27 15.89
C ARG A 60 10.05 1.93 15.52
N VAL A 61 9.41 1.29 16.49
CA VAL A 61 8.66 0.04 16.27
C VAL A 61 7.23 0.17 16.78
N TYR A 62 6.32 -0.53 16.11
CA TYR A 62 4.92 -0.67 16.48
C TYR A 62 4.60 -2.15 16.65
N ARG A 63 3.94 -2.51 17.75
CA ARG A 63 3.58 -3.89 18.05
C ARG A 63 2.09 -4.02 18.24
N THR A 64 1.52 -5.04 17.60
CA THR A 64 0.17 -5.51 17.93
C THR A 64 0.16 -6.22 19.29
N LYS A 65 -1.04 -6.48 19.81
CA LYS A 65 -1.21 -7.26 21.05
C LYS A 65 -0.52 -8.61 20.90
N LYS A 66 0.05 -9.12 21.99
CA LYS A 66 0.56 -10.49 22.01
C LYS A 66 -0.61 -11.47 21.73
N PRO A 67 -0.40 -12.50 20.91
CA PRO A 67 -1.45 -13.47 20.63
C PRO A 67 -1.78 -14.28 21.88
N GLU A 68 -3.03 -14.77 21.96
CA GLU A 68 -3.50 -15.60 23.07
C GLU A 68 -2.79 -16.97 23.14
N LYS A 69 -2.32 -17.46 22.00
CA LYS A 69 -1.53 -18.69 21.85
C LYS A 69 -0.20 -18.39 21.18
N SER A 70 0.73 -19.34 21.27
CA SER A 70 2.01 -19.26 20.56
C SER A 70 1.81 -19.05 19.07
N GLY A 71 2.62 -18.15 18.50
CA GLY A 71 2.56 -17.77 17.10
C GLY A 71 3.82 -17.02 16.69
N PRO A 72 4.06 -16.85 15.38
CA PRO A 72 5.26 -16.19 14.90
C PRO A 72 5.14 -14.67 15.10
N VAL A 73 6.29 -14.01 15.16
CA VAL A 73 6.37 -12.56 14.97
C VAL A 73 6.41 -12.30 13.47
N LEU A 74 5.43 -11.56 12.97
CA LEU A 74 5.42 -11.05 11.60
C LEU A 74 6.21 -9.75 11.56
N LEU A 75 7.44 -9.79 11.03
CA LEU A 75 8.25 -8.60 10.81
C LEU A 75 7.80 -7.92 9.51
N LEU A 76 7.28 -6.70 9.60
CA LEU A 76 6.68 -6.00 8.45
C LEU A 76 7.55 -4.81 8.02
N LEU A 77 8.01 -4.85 6.76
CA LEU A 77 8.94 -3.88 6.16
C LEU A 77 8.24 -3.06 5.06
N HIS A 78 8.10 -1.76 5.28
CA HIS A 78 7.41 -0.85 4.37
C HIS A 78 8.25 -0.49 3.11
N GLY A 79 7.60 0.07 2.09
CA GLY A 79 8.26 0.55 0.87
C GLY A 79 9.03 1.87 1.04
N GLY A 80 9.74 2.32 0.00
CA GLY A 80 10.49 3.58 0.03
C GLY A 80 9.56 4.79 0.10
N GLY A 81 9.83 5.73 0.99
CA GLY A 81 8.99 6.91 1.25
C GLY A 81 7.78 6.66 2.15
N TYR A 82 7.60 5.42 2.61
CA TYR A 82 6.51 5.02 3.52
C TYR A 82 6.97 4.95 4.99
N SER A 83 6.16 4.36 5.86
CA SER A 83 6.45 4.10 7.28
C SER A 83 5.81 2.78 7.72
N ALA A 84 6.10 2.34 8.95
CA ALA A 84 5.46 1.20 9.59
C ALA A 84 3.92 1.26 9.56
N LEU A 85 3.35 2.47 9.54
CA LEU A 85 1.91 2.69 9.59
C LEU A 85 1.15 2.24 8.34
N THR A 86 1.83 1.96 7.21
CA THR A 86 1.17 1.36 6.04
C THR A 86 0.65 -0.05 6.33
N TRP A 87 1.17 -0.71 7.37
CA TRP A 87 0.74 -2.04 7.77
C TRP A 87 -0.44 -2.02 8.76
N ALA A 88 -0.96 -0.87 9.17
CA ALA A 88 -1.94 -0.75 10.26
C ALA A 88 -3.19 -1.63 10.04
N HIS A 89 -3.86 -1.48 8.90
CA HIS A 89 -5.06 -2.27 8.59
C HIS A 89 -4.73 -3.75 8.37
N PHE A 90 -3.64 -4.06 7.67
CA PHE A 90 -3.17 -5.44 7.53
C PHE A 90 -2.97 -6.12 8.88
N CYS A 91 -2.36 -5.43 9.85
CA CYS A 91 -2.15 -5.93 11.21
C CYS A 91 -3.46 -6.29 11.91
N SER A 92 -4.49 -5.44 11.77
CA SER A 92 -5.81 -5.70 12.34
C SER A 92 -6.48 -6.93 11.73
N GLU A 93 -6.33 -7.14 10.42
CA GLU A 93 -6.90 -8.29 9.73
C GLU A 93 -6.15 -9.59 10.08
N VAL A 94 -4.82 -9.60 9.96
CA VAL A 94 -4.03 -10.83 10.14
C VAL A 94 -4.08 -11.35 11.58
N THR A 95 -4.09 -10.46 12.58
CA THR A 95 -4.18 -10.87 14.00
C THR A 95 -5.55 -11.38 14.41
N ARG A 96 -6.60 -11.10 13.62
CA ARG A 96 -7.93 -11.71 13.77
C ARG A 96 -8.02 -13.09 13.12
N MET A 97 -7.19 -13.36 12.11
CA MET A 97 -7.21 -14.61 11.35
C MET A 97 -6.29 -15.69 11.91
N ILE A 98 -5.15 -15.30 12.48
CA ILE A 98 -4.15 -16.22 13.05
C ILE A 98 -3.56 -15.71 14.37
N HIS A 99 -3.11 -16.64 15.20
CA HIS A 99 -2.28 -16.31 16.35
C HIS A 99 -0.89 -15.90 15.87
N CYS A 100 -0.62 -14.59 15.86
CA CYS A 100 0.68 -14.01 15.57
C CYS A 100 0.83 -12.66 16.28
N GLN A 101 2.05 -12.13 16.33
CA GLN A 101 2.29 -10.73 16.70
C GLN A 101 2.92 -10.00 15.53
N CYS A 102 2.31 -8.93 15.04
CA CYS A 102 2.97 -8.05 14.08
C CYS A 102 3.95 -7.11 14.77
N LEU A 103 5.16 -7.01 14.21
CA LEU A 103 6.21 -6.05 14.52
C LEU A 103 6.48 -5.22 13.26
N CYS A 104 5.96 -4.00 13.24
CA CYS A 104 6.20 -3.04 12.15
C CYS A 104 7.33 -2.11 12.56
N ILE A 105 8.27 -1.87 11.65
CA ILE A 105 9.43 -1.02 11.93
C ILE A 105 9.47 0.15 10.95
N ASP A 106 9.84 1.32 11.44
CA ASP A 106 10.25 2.42 10.57
C ASP A 106 11.70 2.18 10.16
N LEU A 107 11.95 1.96 8.88
CA LEU A 107 13.31 1.80 8.36
C LEU A 107 14.11 3.09 8.49
N ARG A 108 15.44 2.99 8.38
CA ARG A 108 16.35 4.15 8.36
C ARG A 108 15.84 5.25 7.43
N GLY A 109 15.88 6.51 7.88
CA GLY A 109 15.42 7.68 7.12
C GLY A 109 13.90 7.78 6.95
N HIS A 110 13.12 6.86 7.54
CA HIS A 110 11.67 6.81 7.42
C HIS A 110 10.99 6.92 8.78
N GLY A 111 9.70 7.28 8.76
CA GLY A 111 8.86 7.39 9.94
C GLY A 111 9.51 8.19 11.07
N ASP A 112 9.53 7.66 12.28
CA ASP A 112 10.14 8.31 13.47
C ASP A 112 11.51 7.73 13.86
N SER A 113 12.08 6.83 13.05
CA SER A 113 13.44 6.33 13.26
C SER A 113 14.47 7.45 13.12
N LYS A 114 15.52 7.39 13.96
CA LYS A 114 16.57 8.40 14.06
C LYS A 114 17.93 7.72 14.01
N VAL A 115 18.73 8.08 13.02
CA VAL A 115 20.12 7.63 12.90
C VAL A 115 21.02 8.81 12.56
N ASP A 116 22.31 8.72 12.91
CA ASP A 116 23.29 9.78 12.57
C ASP A 116 23.46 9.98 11.06
N ASP A 117 23.53 8.87 10.30
CA ASP A 117 23.63 8.88 8.83
C ASP A 117 22.33 8.38 8.20
N GLU A 118 21.36 9.27 7.99
CA GLU A 118 20.10 8.94 7.32
C GLU A 118 20.26 8.75 5.80
N ASP A 119 21.40 9.13 5.21
CA ASP A 119 21.62 9.11 3.76
C ASP A 119 22.14 7.76 3.26
N ASP A 120 22.74 6.91 4.09
CA ASP A 120 23.13 5.55 3.71
C ASP A 120 21.93 4.58 3.72
N LEU A 121 21.23 4.56 2.59
CA LEU A 121 20.12 3.64 2.35
C LEU A 121 20.55 2.43 1.50
N SER A 122 21.80 1.99 1.60
CA SER A 122 22.25 0.77 0.91
C SER A 122 21.51 -0.48 1.42
N ALA A 123 21.35 -1.49 0.56
CA ALA A 123 20.66 -2.73 0.91
C ALA A 123 21.28 -3.41 2.14
N ASP A 124 22.61 -3.46 2.18
CA ASP A 124 23.37 -4.07 3.28
C ASP A 124 23.17 -3.33 4.60
N THR A 125 23.20 -1.99 4.60
CA THR A 125 22.99 -1.18 5.81
C THR A 125 21.57 -1.35 6.34
N LEU A 126 20.57 -1.26 5.47
CA LEU A 126 19.17 -1.46 5.83
C LEU A 126 18.91 -2.88 6.38
N ALA A 127 19.50 -3.91 5.77
CA ALA A 127 19.40 -5.27 6.26
C ALA A 127 20.07 -5.47 7.63
N LYS A 128 21.28 -4.91 7.83
CA LYS A 128 22.00 -4.96 9.11
C LYS A 128 21.24 -4.26 10.23
N ASP A 129 20.66 -3.10 9.95
CA ASP A 129 19.82 -2.37 10.92
C ASP A 129 18.69 -3.26 11.46
N ILE A 130 18.04 -4.04 10.59
CA ILE A 130 16.99 -4.98 10.98
C ILE A 130 17.55 -6.10 11.87
N GLY A 131 18.70 -6.68 11.49
CA GLY A 131 19.34 -7.74 12.28
C GLY A 131 19.75 -7.28 13.67
N ASP A 132 20.37 -6.10 13.75
CA ASP A 132 20.79 -5.49 15.02
C ASP A 132 19.58 -5.14 15.90
N LEU A 133 18.52 -4.58 15.30
CA LEU A 133 17.26 -4.29 15.99
C LEU A 133 16.61 -5.54 16.58
N LEU A 134 16.51 -6.62 15.79
CA LEU A 134 15.92 -7.87 16.28
C LEU A 134 16.76 -8.50 17.39
N THR A 135 18.09 -8.47 17.27
CA THR A 135 19.01 -8.96 18.32
C THR A 135 18.87 -8.13 19.60
N LYS A 136 18.66 -6.82 19.46
CA LYS A 136 18.40 -5.93 20.61
C LYS A 136 17.06 -6.21 21.29
N LEU A 137 16.02 -6.47 20.50
CA LEU A 137 14.68 -6.75 20.98
C LEU A 137 14.55 -8.13 21.64
N TYR A 138 15.28 -9.11 21.11
CA TYR A 138 15.20 -10.50 21.54
C TYR A 138 16.60 -11.09 21.78
N PRO A 139 17.31 -10.66 22.84
CA PRO A 139 18.70 -11.06 23.08
C PRO A 139 18.86 -12.51 23.54
N GLU A 140 17.86 -13.06 24.24
CA GLU A 140 17.94 -14.41 24.83
C GLU A 140 17.00 -15.40 24.15
N ASP A 141 15.75 -15.00 23.89
CA ASP A 141 14.71 -15.87 23.32
C ASP A 141 14.10 -15.20 22.09
N MET A 142 14.74 -15.43 20.94
CA MET A 142 14.23 -14.93 19.66
C MET A 142 13.04 -15.77 19.21
N PRO A 143 11.85 -15.17 19.01
CA PRO A 143 10.69 -15.91 18.53
C PRO A 143 10.92 -16.38 17.09
N GLN A 144 10.03 -17.24 16.59
CA GLN A 144 9.97 -17.51 15.15
C GLN A 144 9.59 -16.23 14.41
N ILE A 145 10.41 -15.81 13.46
CA ILE A 145 10.21 -14.58 12.68
C ILE A 145 9.80 -14.96 11.27
N TYR A 146 8.69 -14.39 10.81
CA TYR A 146 8.29 -14.45 9.41
C TYR A 146 8.31 -13.03 8.85
N VAL A 147 9.12 -12.79 7.81
CA VAL A 147 9.28 -11.44 7.27
C VAL A 147 8.33 -11.19 6.09
N VAL A 148 7.68 -10.04 6.08
CA VAL A 148 6.85 -9.56 4.96
C VAL A 148 7.37 -8.20 4.55
N GLY A 149 7.67 -8.04 3.26
CA GLY A 149 8.19 -6.77 2.75
C GLY A 149 7.48 -6.31 1.49
N HIS A 150 7.20 -5.01 1.40
CA HIS A 150 6.61 -4.37 0.22
C HIS A 150 7.63 -3.49 -0.50
N SER A 151 7.68 -3.54 -1.84
CA SER A 151 8.52 -2.65 -2.66
C SER A 151 10.00 -2.67 -2.18
N MET A 152 10.59 -1.51 -1.86
CA MET A 152 11.91 -1.43 -1.20
C MET A 152 12.03 -2.39 0.00
N GLY A 153 11.06 -2.43 0.92
CA GLY A 153 11.06 -3.34 2.06
C GLY A 153 11.02 -4.82 1.67
N GLY A 154 10.42 -5.16 0.52
CA GLY A 154 10.48 -6.50 -0.07
C GLY A 154 11.88 -6.87 -0.54
N ALA A 155 12.57 -5.94 -1.21
CA ALA A 155 13.96 -6.13 -1.59
C ALA A 155 14.87 -6.30 -0.35
N ILE A 156 14.72 -5.41 0.64
CA ILE A 156 15.49 -5.48 1.89
C ILE A 156 15.19 -6.76 2.67
N ALA A 157 13.95 -7.26 2.68
CA ALA A 157 13.62 -8.55 3.31
C ALA A 157 14.43 -9.71 2.72
N VAL A 158 14.62 -9.72 1.39
CA VAL A 158 15.43 -10.75 0.71
C VAL A 158 16.91 -10.61 1.06
N HIS A 159 17.46 -9.39 1.06
CA HIS A 159 18.86 -9.16 1.48
C HIS A 159 19.09 -9.57 2.93
N PHE A 160 18.20 -9.16 3.83
CA PHE A 160 18.18 -9.57 5.24
C PHE A 160 18.18 -11.09 5.41
N ALA A 161 17.27 -11.79 4.71
CA ALA A 161 17.19 -13.24 4.76
C ALA A 161 18.44 -13.92 4.16
N HIS A 162 18.99 -13.36 3.08
CA HIS A 162 20.17 -13.89 2.39
C HIS A 162 21.44 -13.76 3.24
N MET A 163 21.57 -12.66 3.99
CA MET A 163 22.67 -12.41 4.90
C MET A 163 22.61 -13.28 6.18
N ALA A 164 21.50 -13.98 6.41
CA ALA A 164 21.30 -14.86 7.56
C ALA A 164 21.59 -14.17 8.91
N LEU A 165 21.15 -12.92 9.05
CA LEU A 165 21.46 -12.06 10.20
C LEU A 165 20.80 -12.51 11.51
N VAL A 166 19.74 -13.32 11.42
CA VAL A 166 19.02 -13.85 12.58
C VAL A 166 18.79 -15.36 12.46
N PRO A 167 18.86 -16.13 13.56
CA PRO A 167 18.77 -17.59 13.52
C PRO A 167 17.34 -18.13 13.30
N ASN A 168 16.31 -17.42 13.77
CA ASN A 168 14.93 -17.94 13.83
C ASN A 168 14.02 -17.39 12.74
N LEU A 169 14.57 -17.09 11.55
CA LEU A 169 13.80 -16.73 10.38
C LEU A 169 13.15 -17.99 9.76
N ILE A 170 11.83 -18.05 9.72
CA ILE A 170 11.07 -19.24 9.30
C ILE A 170 10.47 -19.12 7.89
N GLY A 171 10.37 -17.92 7.32
CA GLY A 171 9.81 -17.71 5.99
C GLY A 171 9.77 -16.25 5.58
N ILE A 172 9.41 -16.03 4.31
CA ILE A 172 9.37 -14.69 3.70
C ILE A 172 8.19 -14.56 2.73
N THR A 173 7.49 -13.43 2.80
CA THR A 173 6.58 -12.95 1.76
C THR A 173 7.09 -11.64 1.17
N VAL A 174 7.23 -11.58 -0.16
CA VAL A 174 7.58 -10.36 -0.90
C VAL A 174 6.34 -9.86 -1.62
N ILE A 175 6.03 -8.57 -1.51
CA ILE A 175 4.86 -7.94 -2.11
C ILE A 175 5.29 -6.92 -3.17
N ASP A 176 4.85 -7.15 -4.40
CA ASP A 176 4.96 -6.24 -5.55
C ASP A 176 6.41 -5.86 -5.88
N VAL A 177 7.31 -6.85 -5.92
CA VAL A 177 8.71 -6.69 -6.33
C VAL A 177 9.13 -7.81 -7.26
N VAL A 178 9.59 -7.44 -8.45
CA VAL A 178 10.29 -8.31 -9.38
C VAL A 178 11.45 -7.52 -9.97
N GLU A 179 12.65 -8.12 -10.05
CA GLU A 179 13.87 -7.44 -10.47
C GLU A 179 13.71 -6.76 -11.84
N GLY A 180 13.26 -7.50 -12.86
CA GLY A 180 13.14 -6.97 -14.22
C GLY A 180 12.27 -5.72 -14.31
N THR A 181 11.04 -5.79 -13.80
CA THR A 181 10.11 -4.64 -13.83
C THR A 181 10.50 -3.53 -12.88
N ALA A 182 11.10 -3.84 -11.72
CA ALA A 182 11.62 -2.82 -10.82
C ALA A 182 12.69 -1.97 -11.51
N MET A 183 13.64 -2.62 -12.20
CA MET A 183 14.71 -1.93 -12.93
C MET A 183 14.19 -1.05 -14.07
N GLU A 184 13.16 -1.51 -14.79
CA GLU A 184 12.48 -0.70 -15.82
C GLU A 184 11.74 0.50 -15.22
N ALA A 185 11.10 0.31 -14.06
CA ALA A 185 10.35 1.35 -13.36
C ALA A 185 11.23 2.43 -12.72
N LEU A 186 12.52 2.16 -12.44
CA LEU A 186 13.43 3.15 -11.84
C LEU A 186 13.52 4.44 -12.67
N ALA A 187 13.47 4.32 -14.01
CA ALA A 187 13.57 5.47 -14.91
C ALA A 187 12.35 6.41 -14.82
N SER A 188 11.15 5.87 -14.57
CA SER A 188 9.93 6.65 -14.44
C SER A 188 9.70 7.17 -13.01
N MET A 189 10.28 6.50 -12.01
CA MET A 189 10.13 6.86 -10.60
C MET A 189 10.62 8.28 -10.29
N GLN A 190 11.74 8.73 -10.89
CA GLN A 190 12.21 10.11 -10.73
C GLN A 190 11.19 11.15 -11.21
N SER A 191 10.55 10.90 -12.35
CA SER A 191 9.52 11.79 -12.89
C SER A 191 8.30 11.83 -11.96
N PHE A 192 7.89 10.67 -11.45
CA PHE A 192 6.80 10.57 -10.49
C PHE A 192 7.11 11.32 -9.18
N LEU A 193 8.28 11.10 -8.57
CA LEU A 193 8.65 11.75 -7.31
C LEU A 193 8.72 13.28 -7.44
N ARG A 194 9.15 13.79 -8.60
CA ARG A 194 9.21 15.23 -8.90
C ARG A 194 7.85 15.87 -9.19
N SER A 195 6.85 15.08 -9.59
CA SER A 195 5.49 15.58 -9.85
C SER A 195 4.67 15.75 -8.57
N ARG A 196 5.11 15.15 -7.45
CA ARG A 196 4.44 15.28 -6.16
C ARG A 196 4.47 16.72 -5.64
N PRO A 197 3.42 17.18 -4.93
CA PRO A 197 3.46 18.44 -4.20
C PRO A 197 4.65 18.46 -3.24
N LYS A 198 5.34 19.60 -3.14
CA LYS A 198 6.47 19.75 -2.20
C LYS A 198 6.00 19.99 -0.77
N TYR A 199 4.82 20.57 -0.61
CA TYR A 199 4.27 20.95 0.68
C TYR A 199 2.78 20.64 0.73
N PHE A 200 2.28 20.41 1.94
CA PHE A 200 0.87 20.27 2.26
C PHE A 200 0.46 21.30 3.31
N GLN A 201 -0.79 21.76 3.21
CA GLN A 201 -1.34 22.77 4.12
C GLN A 201 -1.71 22.18 5.48
N SER A 202 -2.15 20.93 5.49
CA SER A 202 -2.61 20.22 6.68
C SER A 202 -2.51 18.71 6.47
N ILE A 203 -2.62 17.94 7.55
CA ILE A 203 -2.64 16.47 7.48
C ILE A 203 -3.84 15.97 6.64
N PRO A 204 -5.09 16.46 6.83
CA PRO A 204 -6.21 16.09 5.96
C PRO A 204 -5.96 16.39 4.47
N ASN A 205 -5.30 17.51 4.15
CA ASN A 205 -4.94 17.87 2.78
C ASN A 205 -3.95 16.87 2.16
N ALA A 206 -3.00 16.36 2.94
CA ALA A 206 -2.08 15.32 2.50
C ALA A 206 -2.79 13.96 2.29
N ILE A 207 -3.71 13.59 3.19
CA ILE A 207 -4.54 12.37 3.05
C ILE A 207 -5.42 12.47 1.80
N GLU A 208 -6.07 13.61 1.58
CA GLU A 208 -6.87 13.85 0.38
C GLU A 208 -6.04 13.71 -0.91
N TRP A 209 -4.84 14.28 -0.94
CA TRP A 209 -3.93 14.14 -2.08
C TRP A 209 -3.51 12.69 -2.31
N CYS A 210 -3.23 11.94 -1.25
CA CYS A 210 -2.85 10.52 -1.32
C CYS A 210 -3.91 9.69 -2.05
N ILE A 211 -5.19 9.91 -1.71
CA ILE A 211 -6.33 9.24 -2.35
C ILE A 211 -6.57 9.73 -3.78
N ARG A 212 -6.60 11.06 -3.99
CA ARG A 212 -6.92 11.62 -5.31
C ARG A 212 -5.83 11.38 -6.35
N SER A 213 -4.57 11.26 -5.93
CA SER A 213 -3.45 10.92 -6.82
C SER A 213 -3.41 9.43 -7.18
N GLY A 214 -4.18 8.59 -6.48
CA GLY A 214 -4.16 7.14 -6.67
C GLY A 214 -2.94 6.45 -6.04
N GLN A 215 -2.19 7.13 -5.16
CA GLN A 215 -1.08 6.50 -4.43
C GLN A 215 -1.59 5.34 -3.55
N VAL A 216 -2.71 5.57 -2.86
CA VAL A 216 -3.47 4.57 -2.11
C VAL A 216 -4.94 4.72 -2.49
N ARG A 217 -5.66 3.60 -2.62
CA ARG A 217 -7.09 3.57 -2.96
C ARG A 217 -7.98 3.47 -1.73
N ASN A 218 -7.47 2.90 -0.65
CA ASN A 218 -8.17 2.75 0.62
C ASN A 218 -8.04 4.01 1.49
N VAL A 219 -9.16 4.72 1.66
CA VAL A 219 -9.24 5.95 2.47
C VAL A 219 -8.89 5.68 3.93
N ASP A 220 -9.37 4.58 4.50
CA ASP A 220 -9.15 4.27 5.91
C ASP A 220 -7.69 3.94 6.20
N SER A 221 -6.98 3.33 5.23
CA SER A 221 -5.53 3.13 5.33
C SER A 221 -4.77 4.44 5.27
N ALA A 222 -5.09 5.28 4.27
CA ALA A 222 -4.42 6.57 4.08
C ALA A 222 -4.57 7.51 5.29
N LYS A 223 -5.71 7.47 6.00
CA LYS A 223 -5.95 8.26 7.22
C LYS A 223 -4.91 7.99 8.32
N VAL A 224 -4.36 6.79 8.37
CA VAL A 224 -3.41 6.34 9.41
C VAL A 224 -1.98 6.36 8.87
N SER A 225 -1.77 5.96 7.61
CA SER A 225 -0.44 5.78 7.03
C SER A 225 0.18 7.07 6.51
N MET A 226 -0.62 7.98 5.93
CA MET A 226 -0.12 9.22 5.31
C MET A 226 0.56 10.17 6.30
N PRO A 227 0.07 10.37 7.55
CA PRO A 227 0.78 11.17 8.55
C PRO A 227 2.20 10.67 8.83
N GLY A 228 2.46 9.37 8.67
CA GLY A 228 3.79 8.77 8.82
C GLY A 228 4.76 9.04 7.66
N GLN A 229 4.31 9.73 6.61
CA GLN A 229 5.10 10.03 5.40
C GLN A 229 5.48 11.51 5.29
N ILE A 230 4.97 12.36 6.20
CA ILE A 230 5.17 13.80 6.19
C ILE A 230 5.67 14.31 7.55
N ILE A 231 6.46 15.37 7.51
CA ILE A 231 6.98 16.09 8.68
C ILE A 231 6.43 17.50 8.72
N ASN A 232 6.28 18.04 9.92
CA ASN A 232 5.93 19.44 10.13
C ASN A 232 7.17 20.32 9.86
N CYS A 233 7.04 21.30 8.98
CA CYS A 233 8.13 22.18 8.56
C CYS A 233 8.71 23.03 9.71
N THR A 234 7.94 23.25 10.79
CA THR A 234 8.35 24.08 11.94
C THR A 234 9.05 23.25 13.01
N THR A 235 8.47 22.10 13.37
CA THR A 235 9.00 21.25 14.47
C THR A 235 10.02 20.23 13.98
N ASN A 236 10.07 19.98 12.66
CA ASN A 236 10.85 18.91 12.03
C ASN A 236 10.57 17.53 12.64
N GLN A 237 9.37 17.33 13.22
CA GLN A 237 8.89 16.04 13.71
C GLN A 237 7.89 15.45 12.73
N LEU A 238 7.70 14.13 12.79
CA LEU A 238 6.69 13.44 11.99
C LEU A 238 5.29 13.92 12.35
N ALA A 239 4.42 14.06 11.35
CA ALA A 239 3.08 14.63 11.54
C ALA A 239 2.18 13.79 12.46
N THR A 240 2.52 12.51 12.68
CA THR A 240 1.90 11.65 13.71
C THR A 240 2.02 12.23 15.12
N ASN A 241 3.04 13.05 15.39
CA ASN A 241 3.25 13.70 16.69
C ASN A 241 2.38 14.95 16.89
N ASP A 242 1.77 15.46 15.82
CA ASP A 242 0.80 16.56 15.88
C ASP A 242 -0.64 16.05 16.15
N LEU A 243 -0.83 14.72 16.23
CA LEU A 243 -2.15 14.10 16.44
C LEU A 243 -2.44 13.84 17.93
N PRO A 244 -3.70 13.98 18.39
CA PRO A 244 -4.89 14.37 17.62
C PRO A 244 -4.93 15.87 17.31
N LEU A 245 -5.45 16.22 16.13
CA LEU A 245 -5.68 17.63 15.76
C LEU A 245 -6.89 18.21 16.53
N PRO A 246 -6.81 19.48 16.97
CA PRO A 246 -7.96 20.23 17.48
C PRO A 246 -9.12 20.31 16.47
N ASP A 247 -10.37 20.33 16.95
CA ASP A 247 -11.57 20.29 16.10
C ASP A 247 -11.71 21.52 15.18
N ASP A 248 -11.23 22.69 15.62
CA ASP A 248 -11.19 23.94 14.83
C ASP A 248 -10.30 23.81 13.59
N VAL A 249 -9.16 23.13 13.70
CA VAL A 249 -8.23 22.90 12.56
C VAL A 249 -8.84 21.94 11.53
N LEU A 250 -9.67 20.99 11.98
CA LEU A 250 -10.35 20.05 11.10
C LEU A 250 -11.44 20.75 10.27
N GLU A 251 -12.22 21.64 10.88
CA GLU A 251 -13.26 22.41 10.20
C GLU A 251 -12.69 23.33 9.12
N GLU A 252 -11.58 24.04 9.40
CA GLU A 252 -10.91 24.89 8.42
C GLU A 252 -10.39 24.10 7.20
N ALA A 253 -9.81 22.92 7.42
CA ALA A 253 -9.25 22.09 6.35
C ALA A 253 -10.32 21.63 5.34
N HIS A 254 -11.57 21.41 5.78
CA HIS A 254 -12.68 21.04 4.89
C HIS A 254 -13.08 22.16 3.91
N HIS A 255 -12.84 23.43 4.26
CA HIS A 255 -13.22 24.58 3.44
C HIS A 255 -12.19 24.95 2.36
N THR A 256 -10.92 24.53 2.51
CA THR A 256 -9.80 24.89 1.63
C THR A 256 -9.40 23.84 0.60
N SER A 257 -10.12 22.72 0.48
CA SER A 257 -9.86 21.64 -0.49
C SER A 257 -9.88 22.17 -1.94
N MET A 258 -8.69 22.43 -2.49
CA MET A 258 -8.48 22.78 -3.89
C MET A 258 -7.29 22.00 -4.45
N PHE A 259 -7.53 20.76 -4.88
CA PHE A 259 -6.66 20.07 -5.82
C PHE A 259 -7.31 20.07 -7.20
N PRO A 260 -7.00 21.04 -8.08
CA PRO A 260 -7.30 20.92 -9.49
C PRO A 260 -6.18 20.09 -10.13
N ASN A 261 -6.36 18.77 -10.26
CA ASN A 261 -5.48 17.97 -11.14
C ASN A 261 -6.33 17.10 -12.10
N PRO A 262 -6.01 17.08 -13.40
CA PRO A 262 -6.85 16.48 -14.46
C PRO A 262 -6.72 14.94 -14.60
N PHE A 263 -6.10 14.27 -13.62
CA PHE A 263 -6.04 12.79 -13.54
C PHE A 263 -7.05 12.21 -12.55
N SER A 264 -8.06 13.00 -12.14
CA SER A 264 -9.21 12.46 -11.43
C SER A 264 -9.87 11.40 -12.32
N ILE A 265 -9.74 10.14 -11.95
CA ILE A 265 -10.63 9.09 -12.44
C ILE A 265 -12.03 9.58 -12.11
N SER A 266 -12.83 9.89 -13.13
CA SER A 266 -14.24 10.23 -12.96
C SER A 266 -14.91 9.05 -12.27
N GLU A 267 -15.57 9.32 -11.14
CA GLU A 267 -16.22 8.33 -10.26
C GLU A 267 -17.44 7.62 -10.91
N ASP A 268 -17.59 7.68 -12.24
CA ASP A 268 -18.76 7.18 -12.98
C ASP A 268 -18.56 5.81 -13.66
N GLU A 269 -17.40 5.15 -13.54
CA GLU A 269 -17.17 3.81 -14.14
C GLU A 269 -17.49 2.61 -13.22
N GLU A 270 -18.17 2.83 -12.08
CA GLU A 270 -18.52 1.73 -11.16
C GLU A 270 -19.97 1.22 -11.27
N THR A 271 -20.75 1.66 -12.26
CA THR A 271 -22.10 1.13 -12.50
C THR A 271 -22.34 0.71 -13.95
N GLY A 272 -22.18 -0.59 -14.20
CA GLY A 272 -23.00 -1.38 -15.12
C GLY A 272 -23.00 -1.03 -16.61
N GLN A 273 -22.36 -1.85 -17.42
CA GLN A 273 -22.84 -2.12 -18.78
C GLN A 273 -22.95 -3.63 -19.02
N THR A 274 -24.17 -4.12 -18.80
CA THR A 274 -24.75 -5.23 -19.54
C THR A 274 -24.79 -4.87 -21.02
N GLY A 275 -24.40 -5.79 -21.89
CA GLY A 275 -24.27 -5.55 -23.32
C GLY A 275 -25.57 -5.25 -24.05
N ASP A 276 -25.43 -4.66 -25.24
CA ASP A 276 -26.23 -5.00 -26.41
C ASP A 276 -25.43 -4.65 -27.68
N ASP A 277 -25.48 -5.56 -28.64
CA ASP A 277 -24.87 -5.47 -29.97
C ASP A 277 -25.65 -4.51 -30.86
N THR A 278 -24.97 -3.66 -31.63
CA THR A 278 -25.45 -3.30 -32.99
C THR A 278 -24.28 -2.91 -33.90
N ASP A 279 -24.22 -3.58 -35.05
CA ASP A 279 -23.37 -3.34 -36.20
C ASP A 279 -23.52 -1.93 -36.80
N ALA A 280 -22.39 -1.33 -37.24
CA ALA A 280 -22.34 -0.54 -38.47
C ALA A 280 -20.89 -0.43 -39.00
N SER A 281 -20.75 -0.89 -40.24
CA SER A 281 -19.58 -0.90 -41.12
C SER A 281 -18.98 0.48 -41.44
N GLY A 282 -17.65 0.54 -41.59
CA GLY A 282 -16.94 1.62 -42.28
C GLY A 282 -15.44 1.38 -42.36
N GLU A 283 -14.95 0.95 -43.53
CA GLU A 283 -13.53 0.74 -43.83
C GLU A 283 -12.73 2.06 -43.96
N GLY A 284 -11.44 2.01 -43.60
CA GLY A 284 -10.39 2.76 -44.27
C GLY A 284 -9.60 3.78 -43.43
N ALA A 285 -8.40 3.39 -42.98
CA ALA A 285 -7.12 4.07 -43.25
C ALA A 285 -6.07 3.77 -42.17
N ALA A 286 -4.97 3.14 -42.59
CA ALA A 286 -3.77 2.97 -41.79
C ALA A 286 -3.03 4.31 -41.61
N ALA A 287 -2.64 4.64 -40.38
CA ALA A 287 -1.62 5.65 -40.09
C ALA A 287 -0.89 5.33 -38.77
N ALA A 288 0.43 5.53 -38.81
CA ALA A 288 1.44 5.13 -37.85
C ALA A 288 1.22 5.59 -36.40
N ALA A 289 1.61 4.71 -35.47
CA ALA A 289 1.79 5.01 -34.05
C ALA A 289 2.89 6.07 -33.85
N GLY A 290 2.51 7.23 -33.34
CA GLY A 290 3.38 8.33 -32.95
C GLY A 290 3.22 8.64 -31.47
N SER A 291 4.36 8.80 -30.79
CA SER A 291 4.52 9.14 -29.38
C SER A 291 3.59 10.26 -28.90
N ALA A 292 2.86 10.01 -27.81
CA ALA A 292 2.11 11.05 -27.12
C ALA A 292 3.08 12.03 -26.44
N ASP A 293 3.27 13.19 -27.05
CA ASP A 293 4.03 14.32 -26.51
C ASP A 293 3.52 14.74 -25.13
N PHE A 294 4.42 14.73 -24.16
CA PHE A 294 4.17 15.11 -22.77
C PHE A 294 4.00 16.64 -22.66
N LYS A 295 2.77 17.14 -22.50
CA LYS A 295 2.53 18.56 -22.19
C LYS A 295 2.83 18.83 -20.72
N LYS A 296 3.76 19.77 -20.46
CA LYS A 296 4.13 20.22 -19.10
C LYS A 296 2.90 20.75 -18.34
N PRO A 297 2.72 20.41 -17.03
CA PRO A 297 1.61 20.94 -16.25
C PRO A 297 1.79 22.43 -15.96
N ILE A 298 0.65 23.14 -15.91
CA ILE A 298 0.56 24.48 -15.33
C ILE A 298 0.86 24.33 -13.84
N THR A 299 1.98 24.90 -13.41
CA THR A 299 2.36 24.99 -11.99
C THR A 299 1.21 25.58 -11.20
N THR A 300 0.75 24.84 -10.19
CA THR A 300 -0.07 25.34 -9.08
C THR A 300 0.42 26.73 -8.69
N LYS A 301 -0.50 27.71 -8.61
CA LYS A 301 -0.21 29.06 -8.09
C LYS A 301 0.72 28.93 -6.88
N ALA A 302 1.81 29.69 -6.89
CA ALA A 302 2.79 29.69 -5.80
C ALA A 302 2.06 29.86 -4.46
N MET A 303 2.08 28.80 -3.65
CA MET A 303 1.56 28.85 -2.28
C MET A 303 2.36 29.91 -1.52
N THR A 304 1.67 30.83 -0.86
CA THR A 304 2.25 31.81 0.07
C THR A 304 3.02 31.07 1.18
N ASP A 305 4.08 31.66 1.74
CA ASP A 305 4.87 31.01 2.80
C ASP A 305 4.03 30.56 4.02
N ALA A 306 2.90 31.21 4.28
CA ALA A 306 1.92 30.82 5.30
C ALA A 306 1.18 29.48 5.04
N ALA A 307 1.35 28.85 3.87
CA ALA A 307 0.65 27.63 3.49
C ALA A 307 1.56 26.38 3.47
N LYS A 308 2.84 26.50 3.86
CA LYS A 308 3.84 25.41 3.84
C LYS A 308 4.00 24.75 5.22
N ASN A 309 2.97 24.03 5.69
CA ASN A 309 2.99 23.46 7.04
C ASN A 309 3.67 22.09 7.12
N TYR A 310 3.49 21.26 6.10
CA TYR A 310 4.04 19.91 6.06
C TYR A 310 4.84 19.68 4.77
N THR A 311 5.87 18.84 4.85
CA THR A 311 6.63 18.35 3.69
C THR A 311 6.92 16.86 3.84
N TRP A 312 7.46 16.21 2.81
CA TRP A 312 7.79 14.79 2.84
C TRP A 312 8.87 14.50 3.88
N ARG A 313 8.71 13.42 4.66
CA ARG A 313 9.72 12.95 5.63
C ARG A 313 11.06 12.69 4.97
N ILE A 314 11.04 12.10 3.78
CA ILE A 314 12.23 11.73 3.03
C ILE A 314 12.15 12.21 1.58
N ASP A 315 13.22 12.82 1.10
CA ASP A 315 13.44 13.05 -0.33
C ASP A 315 13.98 11.77 -0.97
N LEU A 316 13.04 10.87 -1.31
CA LEU A 316 13.38 9.56 -1.87
C LEU A 316 14.21 9.67 -3.16
N SER A 317 14.16 10.80 -3.88
CA SER A 317 14.97 10.99 -5.09
C SER A 317 16.48 10.95 -4.82
N LYS A 318 16.92 11.32 -3.62
CA LYS A 318 18.33 11.25 -3.20
C LYS A 318 18.84 9.81 -3.02
N SER A 319 17.93 8.87 -2.80
CA SER A 319 18.25 7.45 -2.65
C SER A 319 18.48 6.72 -3.98
N GLU A 320 18.35 7.41 -5.13
CA GLU A 320 18.52 6.84 -6.48
C GLU A 320 19.81 6.04 -6.66
N LYS A 321 20.91 6.52 -6.06
CA LYS A 321 22.22 5.83 -6.06
C LYS A 321 22.16 4.40 -5.49
N TYR A 322 21.17 4.08 -4.66
CA TYR A 322 21.02 2.77 -4.02
C TYR A 322 19.99 1.86 -4.70
N TRP A 323 19.10 2.41 -5.54
CA TRP A 323 17.99 1.64 -6.12
C TRP A 323 18.46 0.41 -6.89
N VAL A 324 19.51 0.57 -7.69
CA VAL A 324 20.12 -0.56 -8.42
C VAL A 324 20.61 -1.63 -7.44
N GLY A 325 21.23 -1.25 -6.32
CA GLY A 325 21.69 -2.17 -5.28
C GLY A 325 20.55 -2.87 -4.53
N TRP A 326 19.36 -2.28 -4.47
CA TRP A 326 18.19 -2.93 -3.88
C TRP A 326 17.70 -4.09 -4.75
N PHE A 327 17.61 -3.89 -6.07
CA PHE A 327 16.93 -4.82 -6.97
C PHE A 327 17.85 -5.73 -7.79
N SER A 328 19.11 -5.36 -8.00
CA SER A 328 20.02 -6.17 -8.83
C SER A 328 20.32 -7.54 -8.19
N GLY A 329 20.11 -8.60 -8.97
CA GLY A 329 20.25 -9.99 -8.53
C GLY A 329 19.22 -10.43 -7.49
N LEU A 330 18.16 -9.64 -7.28
CA LEU A 330 17.16 -9.90 -6.24
C LEU A 330 16.39 -11.19 -6.51
N SER A 331 16.04 -11.46 -7.77
CA SER A 331 15.28 -12.67 -8.13
C SER A 331 16.08 -13.94 -7.85
N GLU A 332 17.38 -13.94 -8.14
CA GLU A 332 18.26 -15.06 -7.82
C GLU A 332 18.46 -15.22 -6.31
N LYS A 333 18.70 -14.11 -5.59
CA LYS A 333 18.83 -14.13 -4.12
C LYS A 333 17.57 -14.70 -3.48
N PHE A 334 16.40 -14.24 -3.88
CA PHE A 334 15.10 -14.73 -3.41
C PHE A 334 14.97 -16.23 -3.64
N LEU A 335 15.20 -16.72 -4.86
CA LEU A 335 15.08 -18.14 -5.16
C LEU A 335 16.06 -19.00 -4.36
N ASN A 336 17.26 -18.49 -4.06
CA ASN A 336 18.31 -19.22 -3.34
C ASN A 336 18.12 -19.25 -1.82
N LEU A 337 17.15 -18.52 -1.25
CA LEU A 337 16.81 -18.64 0.16
C LEU A 337 16.30 -20.05 0.49
N ARG A 338 16.86 -20.67 1.52
CA ARG A 338 16.49 -22.00 2.02
C ARG A 338 15.32 -21.94 3.01
N LEU A 339 14.31 -21.17 2.67
CA LEU A 339 13.11 -20.93 3.49
C LEU A 339 11.86 -21.04 2.61
N PRO A 340 10.67 -21.34 3.18
CA PRO A 340 9.41 -21.15 2.50
C PRO A 340 9.24 -19.69 2.07
N LYS A 341 8.87 -19.52 0.80
CA LYS A 341 8.80 -18.24 0.10
C LYS A 341 7.42 -18.06 -0.51
N GLN A 342 6.90 -16.84 -0.37
CA GLN A 342 5.68 -16.41 -1.04
C GLN A 342 5.92 -15.08 -1.79
N LEU A 343 5.34 -14.94 -2.98
CA LEU A 343 5.34 -13.73 -3.77
C LEU A 343 3.88 -13.29 -4.02
N LEU A 344 3.55 -12.06 -3.63
CA LEU A 344 2.26 -11.44 -3.90
C LEU A 344 2.44 -10.35 -4.95
N LEU A 345 1.65 -10.37 -6.02
CA LEU A 345 1.75 -9.38 -7.10
C LEU A 345 0.41 -8.70 -7.36
N ALA A 346 0.43 -7.41 -7.70
CA ALA A 346 -0.75 -6.69 -8.16
C ALA A 346 -1.18 -7.11 -9.58
N SER A 347 -0.22 -7.52 -10.42
CA SER A 347 -0.44 -8.05 -11.77
C SER A 347 0.49 -9.22 -12.09
N ILE A 348 0.07 -10.10 -12.99
CA ILE A 348 0.93 -11.16 -13.57
C ILE A 348 1.94 -10.57 -14.55
N ASP A 349 1.60 -9.41 -15.13
CA ASP A 349 2.42 -8.69 -16.09
C ASP A 349 3.64 -8.14 -15.36
N GLY A 350 4.73 -8.91 -15.37
CA GLY A 350 5.97 -8.46 -14.76
C GLY A 350 6.83 -9.51 -14.07
N LEU A 351 6.48 -10.81 -14.11
CA LEU A 351 7.48 -11.82 -13.74
C LEU A 351 8.64 -11.78 -14.73
N ASP A 352 9.86 -11.64 -14.21
CA ASP A 352 11.06 -11.82 -15.01
C ASP A 352 11.27 -13.32 -15.33
N ARG A 353 12.21 -13.58 -16.24
CA ARG A 353 12.55 -14.93 -16.67
C ARG A 353 12.97 -15.83 -15.49
N THR A 354 13.71 -15.27 -14.53
CA THR A 354 14.27 -16.00 -13.39
C THR A 354 13.16 -16.49 -12.45
N LEU A 355 12.25 -15.61 -12.05
CA LEU A 355 11.09 -15.95 -11.23
C LEU A 355 10.08 -16.80 -11.98
N THR A 356 9.90 -16.61 -13.30
CA THR A 356 9.04 -17.47 -14.11
C THR A 356 9.53 -18.92 -14.07
N VAL A 357 10.82 -19.15 -14.29
CA VAL A 357 11.42 -20.48 -14.20
C VAL A 357 11.33 -21.03 -12.77
N GLY A 358 11.63 -20.20 -11.76
CA GLY A 358 11.52 -20.59 -10.36
C GLY A 358 10.09 -20.99 -9.94
N GLN A 359 9.08 -20.30 -10.46
CA GLN A 359 7.67 -20.58 -10.22
C GLN A 359 7.25 -21.87 -10.89
N MET A 360 7.64 -22.10 -12.15
CA MET A 360 7.40 -23.36 -12.87
C MET A 360 8.06 -24.56 -12.19
N GLN A 361 9.17 -24.34 -11.47
CA GLN A 361 9.84 -25.36 -10.65
C GLN A 361 9.21 -25.53 -9.26
N GLY A 362 8.19 -24.76 -8.90
CA GLY A 362 7.53 -24.82 -7.59
C GLY A 362 8.40 -24.34 -6.43
N ARG A 363 9.38 -23.45 -6.69
CA ARG A 363 10.35 -22.99 -5.66
C ARG A 363 9.77 -21.98 -4.66
N PHE A 364 8.61 -21.39 -4.98
CA PHE A 364 7.88 -20.46 -4.11
C PHE A 364 6.38 -20.53 -4.43
N GLN A 365 5.54 -20.02 -3.53
CA GLN A 365 4.12 -19.84 -3.79
C GLN A 365 3.87 -18.44 -4.34
N MET A 366 3.10 -18.33 -5.42
CA MET A 366 2.72 -17.05 -6.00
C MET A 366 1.20 -16.86 -5.87
N GLN A 367 0.78 -15.65 -5.51
CA GLN A 367 -0.61 -15.25 -5.56
C GLN A 367 -0.73 -13.86 -6.20
N VAL A 368 -1.75 -13.71 -7.04
CA VAL A 368 -2.02 -12.45 -7.72
C VAL A 368 -3.26 -11.83 -7.09
N LEU A 369 -3.16 -10.55 -6.72
CA LEU A 369 -4.25 -9.75 -6.18
C LEU A 369 -4.54 -8.61 -7.16
N ALA A 370 -5.35 -8.94 -8.17
CA ALA A 370 -5.70 -7.99 -9.21
C ALA A 370 -6.46 -6.77 -8.67
N ARG A 371 -6.46 -5.68 -9.46
CA ARG A 371 -7.17 -4.42 -9.20
C ARG A 371 -6.65 -3.61 -8.01
N CYS A 372 -5.39 -3.80 -7.64
CA CYS A 372 -4.70 -3.00 -6.64
C CYS A 372 -3.80 -1.95 -7.31
N GLY A 373 -3.54 -0.84 -6.61
CA GLY A 373 -2.44 0.06 -6.93
C GLY A 373 -1.10 -0.52 -6.46
N HIS A 374 -0.12 0.36 -6.27
CA HIS A 374 1.23 -0.03 -5.88
C HIS A 374 1.28 -0.62 -4.45
N ALA A 375 0.51 -0.09 -3.52
CA ALA A 375 0.49 -0.54 -2.12
C ALA A 375 -0.65 -1.53 -1.87
N VAL A 376 -0.51 -2.76 -2.37
CA VAL A 376 -1.54 -3.83 -2.27
C VAL A 376 -2.01 -4.08 -0.83
N HIS A 377 -1.08 -4.00 0.12
CA HIS A 377 -1.34 -4.20 1.55
C HIS A 377 -2.14 -3.05 2.21
N GLU A 378 -2.12 -1.85 1.62
CA GLU A 378 -2.98 -0.73 2.03
C GLU A 378 -4.33 -0.79 1.31
N ASP A 379 -4.33 -1.12 0.02
CA ASP A 379 -5.53 -1.13 -0.82
C ASP A 379 -6.49 -2.25 -0.47
N ARG A 380 -5.98 -3.46 -0.22
CA ARG A 380 -6.78 -4.67 0.08
C ARG A 380 -6.20 -5.44 1.28
N PRO A 381 -6.17 -4.83 2.48
CA PRO A 381 -5.52 -5.41 3.65
C PRO A 381 -6.10 -6.77 4.04
N HIS A 382 -7.42 -6.94 3.94
CA HIS A 382 -8.10 -8.20 4.25
C HIS A 382 -7.63 -9.35 3.35
N GLU A 383 -7.55 -9.14 2.03
CA GLU A 383 -7.13 -10.19 1.10
C GLU A 383 -5.65 -10.54 1.24
N VAL A 384 -4.80 -9.54 1.48
CA VAL A 384 -3.39 -9.78 1.77
C VAL A 384 -3.25 -10.59 3.06
N ALA A 385 -4.01 -10.24 4.11
CA ALA A 385 -4.06 -10.98 5.37
C ALA A 385 -4.58 -12.41 5.20
N GLU A 386 -5.63 -12.62 4.40
CA GLU A 386 -6.19 -13.94 4.13
C GLU A 386 -5.18 -14.84 3.42
N VAL A 387 -4.51 -14.32 2.39
CA VAL A 387 -3.52 -15.06 1.60
C VAL A 387 -2.28 -15.43 2.43
N ILE A 388 -1.78 -14.50 3.25
CA ILE A 388 -0.64 -14.76 4.15
C ILE A 388 -1.06 -15.71 5.27
N SER A 389 -2.24 -15.53 5.87
CA SER A 389 -2.76 -16.40 6.94
C SER A 389 -2.92 -17.84 6.46
N GLY A 390 -3.52 -18.04 5.28
CA GLY A 390 -3.64 -19.37 4.67
C GLY A 390 -2.28 -20.01 4.40
N TYR A 391 -1.30 -19.22 3.94
CA TYR A 391 0.07 -19.68 3.74
C TYR A 391 0.75 -20.11 5.05
N LEU A 392 0.62 -19.31 6.11
CA LEU A 392 1.22 -19.60 7.42
C LEU A 392 0.60 -20.84 8.06
N ILE A 393 -0.72 -20.99 7.99
CA ILE A 393 -1.42 -22.20 8.48
C ILE A 393 -0.99 -23.43 7.68
N ARG A 394 -0.95 -23.33 6.35
CA ARG A 394 -0.52 -24.45 5.47
C ARG A 394 0.88 -24.94 5.80
N ASN A 395 1.80 -24.03 6.11
CA ASN A 395 3.19 -24.36 6.47
C ASN A 395 3.37 -24.65 7.97
N ARG A 396 2.28 -24.68 8.76
CA ARG A 396 2.28 -24.92 10.21
C ARG A 396 3.11 -23.91 11.00
N PHE A 397 3.17 -22.68 10.52
CA PHE A 397 3.84 -21.57 11.20
C PHE A 397 2.93 -20.86 12.19
N ALA A 398 1.62 -20.87 11.95
CA ALA A 398 0.62 -20.27 12.84
C ALA A 398 -0.65 -21.13 12.93
N GLU A 399 -1.37 -20.99 14.03
CA GLU A 399 -2.72 -21.52 14.21
C GLU A 399 -3.76 -20.46 13.86
N ALA A 400 -4.91 -20.89 13.32
CA ALA A 400 -6.04 -19.99 13.09
C ALA A 400 -6.55 -19.41 14.43
N ALA A 401 -6.87 -18.12 14.41
CA ALA A 401 -7.57 -17.43 15.49
C ALA A 401 -9.06 -17.31 15.13
N GLY A 402 -9.94 -17.48 16.11
CA GLY A 402 -11.38 -17.36 15.92
C GLY A 402 -11.96 -18.38 14.91
N GLU A 403 -12.89 -17.92 14.07
CA GLU A 403 -13.60 -18.76 13.07
C GLU A 403 -12.94 -18.76 11.68
N PHE A 404 -11.70 -18.27 11.54
CA PHE A 404 -11.05 -18.19 10.24
C PHE A 404 -10.93 -19.58 9.59
N ARG A 405 -11.62 -19.76 8.46
CA ARG A 405 -11.52 -20.97 7.63
C ARG A 405 -10.69 -20.65 6.41
N CYS A 406 -9.51 -21.28 6.34
CA CYS A 406 -8.66 -21.19 5.17
C CYS A 406 -9.41 -21.75 3.96
N HIS A 407 -9.78 -20.88 3.01
CA HIS A 407 -10.24 -21.29 1.69
C HIS A 407 -9.01 -21.75 0.92
N MET A 408 -8.59 -23.00 1.16
CA MET A 408 -7.55 -23.62 0.35
C MET A 408 -8.07 -23.68 -1.09
N PRO A 409 -7.37 -23.10 -2.08
CA PRO A 409 -7.75 -23.31 -3.46
C PRO A 409 -7.74 -24.82 -3.71
N SER A 410 -8.91 -25.36 -4.03
CA SER A 410 -9.06 -26.76 -4.42
C SER A 410 -8.12 -27.03 -5.59
N CYS A 411 -7.28 -28.06 -5.43
CA CYS A 411 -6.23 -28.46 -6.37
C CYS A 411 -6.74 -28.71 -7.78
#